data_AF-A0A7K3VVH6-F1
#
_entry.id   AF-A0A7K3VVH6-F1
#
_cell.length_a   1.000
_cell.length_b   1.000
_cell.length_c   1.000
_cell.angle_alpha   90.00
_cell.angle_beta   90.00
_cell.angle_gamma   90.00
#
_symmetry.space_group_name_H-M   'P 1'
#
loop_
_entity.id
_entity.type
_entity.pdbx_description
1 polymer ?
#
loop_
_entity_poly.entity_id
_entity_poly.type
_entity_poly.pdbx_seq_one_letter_code
_entity_poly.pdbx_strand_id
1 'polypeptide(L)'
;ALASDTSIEPRRLVDDLVVAPDRLGRLRGSDLIVDGRAARDERNIAITALTDLLPLARAHATEFRRNAVRFESREQQRRTHMSLPIPALSRQAMARIVEIEAVRRQGGDDAYKTAFALAAEDRSIVQEVKAVSEALSARFGWSAFTVKADAVAERNMVERMPEDLASIRGEKLTRLFEAVKRFADEQHLAERRDRSKIVAGANADPERENVPMLAAVTEFKTPIDEEARSRALATPLYRQQRTALASVAGAIWRDPTGAVGKIEELLAKGFAGERIAAAVTNDPAAYGALRGSDRLMDRMLAFGRERKEALQAVPEAAARLRALGSAYVNVLNAERQAIAEERRRMAVAIPGLSKVAEEVLMRLTVEVKNNGHTLSTSAASLDPSIRREFDAVSRALDERFGRDAILRQAKDRINRVPPPHRTAFEAMQDRLKILQQAVRMESSDRIISERRQRTANRGRGVDL
;
A
#
# COMPACT_ATOMS: atom_id res chain seq x y z
N ALA A 1 18.56 5.61 23.36
CA ALA A 1 17.61 4.93 24.25
C ALA A 1 16.70 5.92 24.97
N LEU A 2 17.22 6.77 25.88
CA LEU A 2 16.40 7.70 26.69
C LEU A 2 15.55 8.70 25.88
N ALA A 3 16.14 9.36 24.87
CA ALA A 3 15.41 10.30 24.01
C ALA A 3 14.49 9.63 22.97
N SER A 4 14.51 8.30 22.91
CA SER A 4 13.69 7.46 22.01
C SER A 4 12.72 6.57 22.80
N ASP A 5 12.50 6.89 24.08
CA ASP A 5 11.54 6.21 24.94
C ASP A 5 10.26 7.04 24.99
N THR A 6 9.15 6.47 24.52
CA THR A 6 7.86 7.15 24.45
C THR A 6 7.24 7.38 25.83
N SER A 7 7.63 6.58 26.84
CA SER A 7 7.14 6.69 28.22
C SER A 7 7.68 7.92 28.96
N ILE A 8 8.83 8.45 28.54
CA ILE A 8 9.48 9.61 29.17
C ILE A 8 8.96 10.90 28.51
N GLU A 9 8.38 11.80 29.31
CA GLU A 9 7.97 13.11 28.81
C GLU A 9 9.18 13.96 28.39
N PRO A 10 9.17 14.63 27.22
CA PRO A 10 10.32 15.42 26.76
C PRO A 10 10.79 16.50 27.75
N ARG A 11 9.89 17.03 28.58
CA ARG A 11 10.24 17.95 29.67
C ARG A 11 10.94 17.22 30.82
N ARG A 12 10.35 16.11 31.29
CA ARG A 12 10.95 15.25 32.32
C ARG A 12 12.32 14.72 31.92
N LEU A 13 12.55 14.41 30.63
CA LEU A 13 13.87 14.00 30.14
C LEU A 13 14.93 15.08 30.42
N VAL A 14 14.60 16.35 30.20
CA VAL A 14 15.54 17.45 30.49
C VAL A 14 15.77 17.58 31.98
N ASP A 15 14.69 17.56 32.78
CA ASP A 15 14.77 17.68 34.23
C ASP A 15 15.64 16.55 34.82
N ASP A 16 15.45 15.32 34.32
CA ASP A 16 16.25 14.15 34.69
C ASP A 16 17.72 14.26 34.28
N LEU A 17 18.02 14.86 33.12
CA LEU A 17 19.39 15.04 32.64
C LEU A 17 20.14 16.17 33.37
N VAL A 18 19.42 17.17 33.88
CA VAL A 18 19.97 18.21 34.75
C VAL A 18 20.37 17.61 36.11
N VAL A 19 19.53 16.74 36.66
CA VAL A 19 19.75 16.13 37.98
C VAL A 19 20.76 14.98 37.92
N ALA A 20 20.71 14.16 36.86
CA ALA A 20 21.51 12.95 36.71
C ALA A 20 22.14 12.87 35.31
N PRO A 21 23.14 13.72 35.02
CA PRO A 21 23.78 13.79 33.70
C PRO A 21 24.50 12.50 33.30
N ASP A 22 24.96 11.72 34.29
CA ASP A 22 25.64 10.44 34.08
C ASP A 22 24.74 9.37 33.44
N ARG A 23 23.42 9.61 33.33
CA ARG A 23 22.49 8.75 32.58
C ARG A 23 22.80 8.69 31.07
N LEU A 24 23.52 9.67 30.53
CA LEU A 24 24.01 9.63 29.14
C LEU A 24 25.34 8.88 29.00
N GLY A 25 25.95 8.48 30.12
CA GLY A 25 27.31 7.98 30.19
C GLY A 25 28.15 8.84 31.12
N ARG A 26 29.33 8.34 31.48
CA ARG A 26 30.23 9.00 32.42
C ARG A 26 30.69 10.36 31.88
N LEU A 27 30.47 11.42 32.65
CA LEU A 27 30.99 12.75 32.33
C LEU A 27 32.53 12.76 32.35
N ARG A 28 33.12 13.64 31.53
CA ARG A 28 34.56 13.95 31.61
C ARG A 28 34.85 14.78 32.86
N GLY A 29 36.04 14.61 33.43
CA GLY A 29 36.47 15.28 34.67
C GLY A 29 35.93 14.64 35.96
N SER A 30 36.17 15.29 37.10
CA SER A 30 35.77 14.82 38.43
C SER A 30 35.41 15.98 39.36
N ASP A 31 34.42 15.79 40.24
CA ASP A 31 34.03 16.75 41.28
C ASP A 31 34.79 16.55 42.59
N LEU A 32 35.62 15.51 42.69
CA LEU A 32 36.35 15.21 43.90
C LEU A 32 37.46 16.24 44.14
N ILE A 33 37.53 16.75 45.36
CA ILE A 33 38.58 17.71 45.75
C ILE A 33 39.97 17.10 45.57
N VAL A 34 40.10 15.80 45.82
CA VAL A 34 41.35 15.02 45.70
C VAL A 34 41.90 14.93 44.27
N ASP A 35 41.07 15.07 43.24
CA ASP A 35 41.47 14.93 41.84
C ASP A 35 42.05 16.24 41.24
N GLY A 36 42.16 17.29 42.05
CA GLY A 36 42.79 18.55 41.66
C GLY A 36 41.88 19.50 40.86
N ARG A 37 42.39 20.71 40.62
CA ARG A 37 41.62 21.80 39.98
C ARG A 37 41.31 21.51 38.51
N ALA A 38 42.28 20.97 37.76
CA ALA A 38 42.11 20.68 36.33
C ALA A 38 40.96 19.71 36.05
N ALA A 39 40.81 18.64 36.85
CA ALA A 39 39.71 17.68 36.70
C ALA A 39 38.33 18.30 36.98
N ARG A 40 38.27 19.26 37.91
CA ARG A 40 37.05 20.03 38.23
C ARG A 40 36.71 21.04 37.12
N ASP A 41 37.72 21.68 36.53
CA ASP A 41 37.53 22.59 35.39
C ASP A 41 37.04 21.81 34.16
N GLU A 42 37.60 20.64 33.86
CA GLU A 42 37.11 19.76 32.79
C GLU A 42 35.66 19.32 33.00
N ARG A 43 35.28 19.04 34.26
CA ARG A 43 33.91 18.68 34.59
C ARG A 43 32.95 19.84 34.44
N ASN A 44 33.34 21.05 34.85
CA ASN A 44 32.55 22.26 34.63
C ASN A 44 32.30 22.48 33.13
N ILE A 45 33.33 22.31 32.29
CA ILE A 45 33.17 22.40 30.83
C ILE A 45 32.18 21.35 30.30
N ALA A 46 32.26 20.10 30.79
CA ALA A 46 31.35 19.04 30.38
C ALA A 46 29.88 19.33 30.79
N ILE A 47 29.65 19.90 31.98
CA ILE A 47 28.33 20.32 32.45
C ILE A 47 27.79 21.50 31.63
N THR A 48 28.64 22.48 31.30
CA THR A 48 28.24 23.59 30.42
C THR A 48 27.84 23.08 29.04
N ALA A 49 28.64 22.21 28.43
CA ALA A 49 28.31 21.59 27.14
C ALA A 49 27.02 20.77 27.20
N LEU A 50 26.76 20.06 28.31
CA LEU A 50 25.49 19.35 28.50
C LEU A 50 24.31 20.32 28.51
N THR A 51 24.45 21.48 29.17
CA THR A 51 23.40 22.49 29.25
C THR A 51 22.98 22.96 27.85
N ASP A 52 23.95 23.12 26.94
CA ASP A 52 23.69 23.46 25.54
C ASP A 52 22.98 22.34 24.75
N LEU A 53 23.15 21.08 25.17
CA LEU A 53 22.51 19.92 24.55
C LEU A 53 21.08 19.66 25.05
N LEU A 54 20.69 20.17 26.22
CA LEU A 54 19.35 19.93 26.79
C LEU A 54 18.20 20.35 25.86
N PRO A 55 18.23 21.52 25.19
CA PRO A 55 17.20 21.89 24.23
C PRO A 55 17.13 20.92 23.03
N LEU A 56 18.29 20.42 22.56
CA LEU A 56 18.37 19.46 21.47
C LEU A 56 17.81 18.09 21.88
N ALA A 57 18.12 17.62 23.09
CA ALA A 57 17.58 16.38 23.64
C ALA A 57 16.05 16.45 23.76
N ARG A 58 15.52 17.58 24.24
CA ARG A 58 14.07 17.83 24.30
C ARG A 58 13.42 17.88 22.93
N ALA A 59 14.03 18.59 21.98
CA ALA A 59 13.54 18.68 20.61
C ALA A 59 13.50 17.28 19.98
N HIS A 60 14.57 16.48 20.15
CA HIS A 60 14.64 15.11 19.66
C HIS A 60 13.56 14.21 20.28
N ALA A 61 13.38 14.23 21.61
CA ALA A 61 12.35 13.44 22.28
C ALA A 61 10.93 13.88 21.88
N THR A 62 10.71 15.18 21.64
CA THR A 62 9.44 15.71 21.16
C THR A 62 9.14 15.22 19.74
N GLU A 63 10.12 15.29 18.84
CA GLU A 63 9.99 14.81 17.45
C GLU A 63 9.85 13.30 17.37
N PHE A 64 10.59 12.55 18.21
CA PHE A 64 10.45 11.10 18.31
C PHE A 64 9.04 10.73 18.78
N ARG A 65 8.54 11.35 19.85
CA ARG A 65 7.18 11.11 20.35
C ARG A 65 6.11 11.46 19.31
N ARG A 66 6.26 12.57 18.58
CA ARG A 66 5.36 12.95 17.46
C ARG A 66 5.32 11.87 16.36
N ASN A 67 6.44 11.20 16.13
CA ASN A 67 6.59 10.17 15.09
C ASN A 67 6.58 8.74 15.63
N ALA A 68 6.30 8.52 16.92
CA ALA A 68 6.48 7.24 17.60
C ALA A 68 5.69 6.11 16.94
N VAL A 69 4.40 6.35 16.63
CA VAL A 69 3.54 5.38 15.94
C VAL A 69 4.11 5.01 14.56
N ARG A 70 4.69 5.98 13.83
CA ARG A 70 5.33 5.71 12.53
C ARG A 70 6.63 4.93 12.70
N PHE A 71 7.37 5.19 13.77
CA PHE A 71 8.59 4.44 14.09
C PHE A 71 8.26 3.00 14.49
N GLU A 72 7.30 2.80 15.40
CA GLU A 72 6.82 1.48 15.81
C GLU A 72 6.30 0.66 14.63
N SER A 73 5.47 1.28 13.76
CA SER A 73 4.97 0.62 12.56
C SER A 73 6.10 0.20 11.61
N ARG A 74 7.10 1.08 11.40
CA ARG A 74 8.28 0.77 10.58
C ARG A 74 9.15 -0.31 11.21
N GLU A 75 9.39 -0.25 12.51
CA GLU A 75 10.19 -1.24 13.23
C GLU A 75 9.51 -2.61 13.27
N GLN A 76 8.18 -2.64 13.44
CA GLN A 76 7.40 -3.86 13.33
C GLN A 76 7.48 -4.45 11.92
N GLN A 77 7.33 -3.63 10.88
CA GLN A 77 7.50 -4.07 9.49
C GLN A 77 8.91 -4.60 9.25
N ARG A 78 9.95 -3.88 9.71
CA ARG A 78 11.35 -4.32 9.62
C ARG A 78 11.54 -5.68 10.26
N ARG A 79 11.07 -5.88 11.50
CA ARG A 79 11.14 -7.16 12.22
C ARG A 79 10.38 -8.29 11.53
N THR A 80 9.18 -8.00 11.01
CA THR A 80 8.41 -8.98 10.23
C THR A 80 9.19 -9.44 8.99
N HIS A 81 9.76 -8.51 8.22
CA HIS A 81 10.58 -8.89 7.06
C HIS A 81 11.89 -9.58 7.47
N MET A 82 12.53 -9.16 8.57
CA MET A 82 13.74 -9.80 9.11
C MET A 82 13.49 -11.23 9.59
N SER A 83 12.26 -11.55 10.02
CA SER A 83 11.85 -12.89 10.43
C SER A 83 11.72 -13.87 9.26
N LEU A 84 11.67 -13.39 8.02
CA LEU A 84 11.66 -14.25 6.85
C LEU A 84 13.04 -14.93 6.70
N PRO A 85 13.08 -16.28 6.79
CA PRO A 85 14.33 -17.01 6.64
C PRO A 85 14.80 -16.95 5.18
N ILE A 86 16.10 -16.80 5.00
CA ILE A 86 16.73 -16.99 3.69
C ILE A 86 17.27 -18.42 3.68
N PRO A 87 16.78 -19.30 2.80
CA PRO A 87 17.27 -20.67 2.71
C PRO A 87 18.78 -20.70 2.45
N ALA A 88 19.47 -21.67 3.04
CA ALA A 88 20.87 -21.91 2.72
C ALA A 88 20.98 -22.59 1.35
N LEU A 89 21.93 -22.14 0.52
CA LEU A 89 22.31 -22.85 -0.69
C LEU A 89 23.15 -24.08 -0.32
N SER A 90 22.95 -25.18 -1.02
CA SER A 90 23.82 -26.35 -0.93
C SER A 90 25.24 -25.99 -1.41
N ARG A 91 26.23 -26.81 -1.01
CA ARG A 91 27.61 -26.64 -1.45
C ARG A 91 27.73 -26.69 -2.97
N GLN A 92 26.91 -27.52 -3.61
CA GLN A 92 26.86 -27.69 -5.06
C GLN A 92 26.29 -26.43 -5.74
N ALA A 93 25.14 -25.94 -5.29
CA ALA A 93 24.55 -24.72 -5.83
C ALA A 93 25.48 -23.51 -5.64
N MET A 94 26.09 -23.37 -4.46
CA MET A 94 27.07 -22.33 -4.17
C MET A 94 28.28 -22.38 -5.12
N ALA A 95 28.86 -23.58 -5.33
CA ALA A 95 30.00 -23.75 -6.22
C ALA A 95 29.65 -23.37 -7.66
N ARG A 96 28.47 -23.77 -8.16
CA ARG A 96 28.02 -23.43 -9.52
C ARG A 96 27.77 -21.94 -9.70
N ILE A 97 27.14 -21.26 -8.73
CA ILE A 97 26.95 -19.80 -8.81
C ILE A 97 28.30 -19.08 -8.87
N VAL A 98 29.26 -19.48 -8.04
CA VAL A 98 30.61 -18.88 -8.01
C VAL A 98 31.36 -19.12 -9.32
N GLU A 99 31.26 -20.32 -9.90
CA GLU A 99 31.87 -20.67 -11.19
C GLU A 99 31.31 -19.80 -12.32
N ILE A 100 29.98 -19.70 -12.44
CA ILE A 100 29.32 -18.92 -13.49
C ILE A 100 29.63 -17.43 -13.36
N GLU A 101 29.71 -16.89 -12.13
CA GLU A 101 30.13 -15.50 -11.91
C GLU A 101 31.61 -15.28 -12.22
N ALA A 102 32.47 -16.28 -12.02
CA ALA A 102 33.87 -16.21 -12.45
C ALA A 102 33.97 -16.17 -13.98
N VAL A 103 33.20 -17.00 -14.68
CA VAL A 103 33.09 -16.97 -16.15
C VAL A 103 32.61 -15.61 -16.64
N ARG A 104 31.58 -15.04 -16.00
CA ARG A 104 31.09 -13.69 -16.33
C ARG A 104 32.15 -12.61 -16.19
N ARG A 105 32.94 -12.64 -15.11
CA ARG A 105 34.00 -11.65 -14.88
C ARG A 105 35.11 -11.72 -15.94
N GLN A 106 35.35 -12.90 -16.50
CA GLN A 106 36.40 -13.12 -17.50
C GLN A 106 35.90 -12.96 -18.94
N GLY A 107 34.67 -13.37 -19.23
CA GLY A 107 34.12 -13.49 -20.58
C GLY A 107 32.87 -12.64 -20.88
N GLY A 108 32.39 -11.84 -19.91
CA GLY A 108 31.24 -10.97 -20.10
C GLY A 108 29.88 -11.69 -20.08
N ASP A 109 28.83 -10.97 -20.49
CA ASP A 109 27.44 -11.44 -20.39
C ASP A 109 27.10 -12.61 -21.32
N ASP A 110 27.74 -12.71 -22.49
CA ASP A 110 27.49 -13.84 -23.39
C ASP A 110 28.11 -15.14 -22.86
N ALA A 111 29.32 -15.06 -22.30
CA ALA A 111 29.94 -16.21 -21.62
C ALA A 111 29.12 -16.63 -20.38
N TYR A 112 28.56 -15.66 -19.65
CA TYR A 112 27.64 -15.93 -18.55
C TYR A 112 26.40 -16.71 -19.00
N LYS A 113 25.75 -16.31 -20.11
CA LYS A 113 24.56 -17.01 -20.63
C LYS A 113 24.87 -18.45 -21.03
N THR A 114 26.03 -18.70 -21.62
CA THR A 114 26.47 -20.06 -21.97
C THR A 114 26.70 -20.91 -20.72
N ALA A 115 27.42 -20.38 -19.71
CA ALA A 115 27.65 -21.08 -18.45
C ALA A 115 26.35 -21.30 -17.65
N PHE A 116 25.45 -20.32 -17.67
CA PHE A 116 24.11 -20.42 -17.10
C PHE A 116 23.30 -21.54 -17.76
N ALA A 117 23.30 -21.64 -19.09
CA ALA A 117 22.55 -22.67 -19.80
C ALA A 117 22.95 -24.08 -19.38
N LEU A 118 24.25 -24.33 -19.17
CA LEU A 118 24.77 -25.61 -18.67
C LEU A 118 24.39 -25.85 -17.21
N ALA A 119 24.47 -24.82 -16.37
CA ALA A 119 24.11 -24.95 -14.96
C ALA A 119 22.60 -25.14 -14.73
N ALA A 120 21.77 -24.55 -15.59
CA ALA A 120 20.31 -24.65 -15.52
C ALA A 120 19.78 -26.03 -15.94
N GLU A 121 20.60 -26.91 -16.51
CA GLU A 121 20.25 -28.31 -16.75
C GLU A 121 20.03 -29.07 -15.43
N ASP A 122 20.75 -28.68 -14.38
CA ASP A 122 20.55 -29.21 -13.03
C ASP A 122 19.37 -28.51 -12.35
N ARG A 123 18.18 -29.13 -12.46
CA ARG A 123 16.96 -28.61 -11.86
C ARG A 123 17.06 -28.39 -10.36
N SER A 124 17.86 -29.16 -9.63
CA SER A 124 18.00 -29.01 -8.17
C SER A 124 18.65 -27.66 -7.82
N ILE A 125 19.66 -27.25 -8.60
CA ILE A 125 20.33 -25.95 -8.44
C ILE A 125 19.37 -24.82 -8.77
N VAL A 126 18.60 -24.95 -9.86
CA VAL A 126 17.60 -23.95 -10.24
C VAL A 126 16.54 -23.79 -9.14
N GLN A 127 16.05 -24.89 -8.57
CA GLN A 127 15.07 -24.88 -7.48
C GLN A 127 15.62 -24.15 -6.24
N GLU A 128 16.84 -24.47 -5.82
CA GLU A 128 17.49 -23.83 -4.67
C GLU A 128 17.68 -22.32 -4.90
N VAL A 129 18.23 -21.94 -6.06
CA VAL A 129 18.52 -20.54 -6.38
C VAL A 129 17.24 -19.72 -6.50
N LYS A 130 16.16 -20.27 -7.08
CA LYS A 130 14.86 -19.61 -7.11
C LYS A 130 14.27 -19.43 -5.71
N ALA A 131 14.36 -20.44 -4.85
CA ALA A 131 13.87 -20.32 -3.47
C ALA A 131 14.60 -19.22 -2.68
N VAL A 132 15.92 -19.10 -2.87
CA VAL A 132 16.70 -18.02 -2.26
C VAL A 132 16.33 -16.66 -2.87
N SER A 133 16.20 -16.56 -4.19
CA SER A 133 15.78 -15.32 -4.88
C SER A 133 14.40 -14.82 -4.44
N GLU A 134 13.45 -15.73 -4.26
CA GLU A 134 12.10 -15.43 -3.74
C GLU A 134 12.16 -14.94 -2.29
N ALA A 135 12.94 -15.60 -1.42
CA ALA A 135 13.13 -15.17 -0.04
C ALA A 135 13.79 -13.78 0.05
N LEU A 136 14.78 -13.50 -0.82
CA LEU A 136 15.39 -12.19 -0.94
C LEU A 136 14.38 -11.14 -1.38
N SER A 137 13.54 -11.46 -2.36
CA SER A 137 12.51 -10.55 -2.86
C SER A 137 11.44 -10.26 -1.80
N ALA A 138 11.08 -11.25 -0.98
CA ALA A 138 10.12 -11.10 0.11
C ALA A 138 10.67 -10.26 1.29
N ARG A 139 11.98 -10.37 1.57
CA ARG A 139 12.63 -9.65 2.67
C ARG A 139 13.05 -8.24 2.29
N PHE A 140 13.65 -8.05 1.12
CA PHE A 140 14.30 -6.80 0.71
C PHE A 140 13.54 -6.04 -0.38
N GLY A 141 12.60 -6.69 -1.05
CA GLY A 141 11.86 -6.14 -2.19
C GLY A 141 12.36 -6.70 -3.52
N TRP A 142 11.51 -6.61 -4.54
CA TRP A 142 11.70 -7.26 -5.85
C TRP A 142 13.00 -6.86 -6.56
N SER A 143 13.32 -5.56 -6.53
CA SER A 143 14.47 -4.95 -7.21
C SER A 143 15.77 -5.02 -6.40
N ALA A 144 15.74 -5.51 -5.16
CA ALA A 144 16.92 -5.60 -4.29
C ALA A 144 17.99 -6.54 -4.88
N PHE A 145 19.26 -6.16 -4.70
CA PHE A 145 20.44 -6.87 -5.24
C PHE A 145 20.43 -7.04 -6.77
N THR A 146 19.75 -6.15 -7.49
CA THR A 146 19.80 -6.07 -8.95
C THR A 146 20.43 -4.76 -9.39
N VAL A 147 20.85 -4.67 -10.65
CA VAL A 147 21.31 -3.41 -11.26
C VAL A 147 20.20 -2.35 -11.38
N LYS A 148 18.94 -2.72 -11.09
CA LYS A 148 17.76 -1.86 -11.13
C LYS A 148 17.20 -1.56 -9.73
N ALA A 149 18.02 -1.72 -8.68
CA ALA A 149 17.60 -1.40 -7.32
C ALA A 149 17.14 0.06 -7.24
N ASP A 150 15.92 0.26 -6.76
CA ASP A 150 15.37 1.60 -6.51
C ASP A 150 15.73 2.07 -5.09
N ALA A 151 15.47 3.35 -4.79
CA ALA A 151 15.78 3.93 -3.48
C ALA A 151 15.06 3.21 -2.31
N VAL A 152 13.94 2.54 -2.56
CA VAL A 152 13.23 1.75 -1.54
C VAL A 152 13.97 0.44 -1.28
N ALA A 153 14.41 -0.25 -2.32
CA ALA A 153 15.21 -1.47 -2.23
C ALA A 153 16.57 -1.22 -1.57
N GLU A 154 17.28 -0.14 -1.93
CA GLU A 154 18.55 0.24 -1.30
C GLU A 154 18.37 0.49 0.20
N ARG A 155 17.31 1.23 0.57
CA ARG A 155 16.97 1.47 1.98
C ARG A 155 16.66 0.16 2.70
N ASN A 156 15.87 -0.73 2.10
CA ASN A 156 15.55 -2.02 2.68
C ASN A 156 16.80 -2.90 2.85
N MET A 157 17.74 -2.86 1.91
CA MET A 157 19.03 -3.56 2.02
C MET A 157 19.80 -3.07 3.25
N VAL A 158 19.82 -1.77 3.52
CA VAL A 158 20.49 -1.24 4.72
C VAL A 158 19.72 -1.61 6.01
N GLU A 159 18.40 -1.37 6.04
CA GLU A 159 17.59 -1.54 7.26
C GLU A 159 17.34 -3.02 7.64
N ARG A 160 17.34 -3.93 6.66
CA ARG A 160 16.92 -5.34 6.84
C ARG A 160 18.07 -6.34 6.65
N MET A 161 19.31 -5.86 6.54
CA MET A 161 20.48 -6.71 6.63
C MET A 161 20.79 -7.02 8.10
N PRO A 162 21.29 -8.23 8.41
CA PRO A 162 21.71 -8.55 9.78
C PRO A 162 22.84 -7.63 10.25
N GLU A 163 22.64 -7.00 11.41
CA GLU A 163 23.53 -5.97 11.99
C GLU A 163 24.90 -6.54 12.43
N ASP A 164 24.99 -7.84 12.72
CA ASP A 164 26.19 -8.53 13.24
C ASP A 164 27.20 -8.99 12.16
N LEU A 165 27.04 -8.54 10.91
CA LEU A 165 27.95 -8.91 9.83
C LEU A 165 29.05 -7.84 9.70
N ALA A 166 30.16 -8.04 10.43
CA ALA A 166 31.39 -7.24 10.26
C ALA A 166 31.67 -7.03 8.75
N SER A 167 31.90 -5.77 8.34
CA SER A 167 31.80 -5.25 6.96
C SER A 167 32.24 -6.19 5.82
N ILE A 168 33.35 -6.92 5.98
CA ILE A 168 33.87 -7.91 5.01
C ILE A 168 32.88 -9.06 4.75
N ARG A 169 32.17 -9.54 5.77
CA ARG A 169 31.16 -10.60 5.65
C ARG A 169 29.89 -10.07 4.98
N GLY A 170 29.52 -8.81 5.25
CA GLY A 170 28.41 -8.12 4.60
C GLY A 170 28.60 -7.99 3.08
N GLU A 171 29.76 -7.50 2.65
CA GLU A 171 30.08 -7.35 1.21
C GLU A 171 30.05 -8.69 0.46
N LYS A 172 30.58 -9.75 1.06
CA LYS A 172 30.53 -11.11 0.48
C LYS A 172 29.10 -11.60 0.31
N LEU A 173 28.24 -11.33 1.30
CA LEU A 173 26.83 -11.72 1.27
C LEU A 173 26.06 -10.95 0.18
N THR A 174 26.31 -9.64 0.07
CA THR A 174 25.72 -8.80 -0.98
C THR A 174 26.08 -9.30 -2.37
N ARG A 175 27.37 -9.59 -2.63
CA ARG A 175 27.83 -10.14 -3.92
C ARG A 175 27.19 -11.50 -4.23
N LEU A 176 27.00 -12.34 -3.23
CA LEU A 176 26.30 -13.62 -3.39
C LEU A 176 24.83 -13.41 -3.75
N PHE A 177 24.13 -12.50 -3.07
CA PHE A 177 22.72 -12.21 -3.36
C PHE A 177 22.54 -11.59 -4.75
N GLU A 178 23.46 -10.75 -5.20
CA GLU A 178 23.48 -10.24 -6.57
C GLU A 178 23.65 -11.36 -7.60
N ALA A 179 24.53 -12.33 -7.32
CA ALA A 179 24.73 -13.49 -8.19
C ALA A 179 23.48 -14.38 -8.25
N VAL A 180 22.84 -14.63 -7.10
CA VAL A 180 21.57 -15.36 -7.00
C VAL A 180 20.47 -14.66 -7.79
N LYS A 181 20.30 -13.34 -7.65
CA LYS A 181 19.30 -12.58 -8.38
C LYS A 181 19.55 -12.60 -9.89
N ARG A 182 20.81 -12.47 -10.31
CA ARG A 182 21.18 -12.56 -11.74
C ARG A 182 20.88 -13.93 -12.33
N PHE A 183 21.16 -15.01 -11.59
CA PHE A 183 20.83 -16.37 -12.04
C PHE A 183 19.32 -16.56 -12.16
N ALA A 184 18.55 -16.10 -11.16
CA ALA A 184 17.10 -16.19 -11.18
C ALA A 184 16.46 -15.33 -12.29
N ASP A 185 17.01 -14.15 -12.57
CA ASP A 185 16.55 -13.29 -13.67
C ASP A 185 16.80 -13.94 -15.04
N GLU A 186 17.98 -14.56 -15.25
CA GLU A 186 18.29 -15.27 -16.50
C GLU A 186 17.42 -16.52 -16.67
N GLN A 187 17.13 -17.24 -15.58
CA GLN A 187 16.17 -18.34 -15.58
C GLN A 187 14.75 -17.86 -15.91
N HIS A 188 14.32 -16.73 -15.36
CA HIS A 188 13.02 -16.15 -15.70
C HIS A 188 12.94 -15.80 -17.20
N LEU A 189 14.01 -15.27 -17.79
CA LEU A 189 14.09 -15.02 -19.23
C LEU A 189 14.04 -16.32 -20.05
N ALA A 190 14.70 -17.38 -19.59
CA ALA A 190 14.67 -18.69 -20.23
C ALA A 190 13.25 -19.29 -20.21
N GLU A 191 12.54 -19.21 -19.07
CA GLU A 191 11.15 -19.67 -18.91
C GLU A 191 10.17 -18.91 -19.81
N ARG A 192 10.38 -17.60 -20.00
CA ARG A 192 9.56 -16.80 -20.92
C ARG A 192 9.77 -17.17 -22.39
N ARG A 193 10.98 -17.59 -22.76
CA ARG A 193 11.31 -18.06 -24.12
C ARG A 193 10.81 -19.49 -24.36
N ASP A 194 10.91 -20.35 -23.35
CA ASP A 194 10.52 -21.75 -23.41
C ASP A 194 9.80 -22.18 -22.13
N ARG A 195 8.49 -22.40 -22.25
CA ARG A 195 7.63 -22.78 -21.13
C ARG A 195 7.94 -24.18 -20.58
N SER A 196 8.65 -25.03 -21.30
CA SER A 196 9.06 -26.35 -20.81
C SER A 196 10.16 -26.29 -19.74
N LYS A 197 10.81 -25.12 -19.60
CA LYS A 197 11.89 -24.86 -18.64
C LYS A 197 11.40 -24.25 -17.31
N ILE A 198 10.09 -24.21 -17.07
CA ILE A 198 9.52 -23.72 -15.82
C ILE A 198 9.94 -24.63 -14.67
N VAL A 199 10.61 -24.05 -13.68
CA VAL A 199 11.04 -24.75 -12.46
C VAL A 199 10.54 -23.98 -11.23
N ALA A 200 9.83 -24.64 -10.31
CA ALA A 200 9.42 -24.02 -9.05
C ALA A 200 10.61 -23.91 -8.07
N GLY A 201 10.58 -23.03 -7.07
CA GLY A 201 11.62 -23.02 -6.03
C GLY A 201 11.56 -24.27 -5.13
N ALA A 202 12.68 -24.68 -4.51
CA ALA A 202 12.74 -25.84 -3.62
C ALA A 202 11.85 -25.72 -2.36
N ASN A 203 11.51 -24.48 -1.97
CA ASN A 203 10.54 -24.17 -0.91
C ASN A 203 9.20 -23.66 -1.47
N ALA A 204 8.91 -23.95 -2.75
CA ALA A 204 7.55 -23.86 -3.23
C ALA A 204 6.74 -24.87 -2.43
N ASP A 205 6.03 -24.36 -1.43
CA ASP A 205 4.92 -25.06 -0.82
C ASP A 205 4.11 -25.70 -1.97
N PRO A 206 3.89 -27.01 -2.00
CA PRO A 206 3.02 -27.60 -3.01
C PRO A 206 1.58 -27.03 -2.92
N GLU A 207 1.22 -26.36 -1.82
CA GLU A 207 0.00 -25.53 -1.73
C GLU A 207 0.09 -24.20 -2.55
N ARG A 208 1.29 -23.76 -2.93
CA ARG A 208 1.55 -22.57 -3.77
C ARG A 208 1.72 -22.88 -5.27
N GLU A 209 1.62 -24.14 -5.69
CA GLU A 209 1.50 -24.50 -7.12
C GLU A 209 0.19 -24.01 -7.74
N ASN A 210 -0.75 -23.58 -6.89
CA ASN A 210 -2.00 -22.96 -7.28
C ASN A 210 -1.76 -21.51 -7.72
N VAL A 211 -1.47 -21.31 -9.01
CA VAL A 211 -1.52 -19.98 -9.65
C VAL A 211 -2.84 -19.32 -9.22
N PRO A 212 -2.79 -18.13 -8.59
CA PRO A 212 -3.98 -17.51 -8.05
C PRO A 212 -5.01 -17.32 -9.17
N MET A 213 -6.25 -17.80 -8.94
CA MET A 213 -7.36 -17.62 -9.87
C MET A 213 -7.56 -16.15 -10.24
N LEU A 214 -7.21 -15.25 -9.32
CA LEU A 214 -7.16 -13.82 -9.54
C LEU A 214 -5.98 -13.20 -8.79
N ALA A 215 -4.98 -12.75 -9.53
CA ALA A 215 -3.77 -12.16 -8.96
C ALA A 215 -4.08 -10.87 -8.17
N ALA A 216 -3.23 -10.58 -7.17
CA ALA A 216 -3.20 -9.30 -6.50
C ALA A 216 -2.74 -8.21 -7.47
N VAL A 217 -3.38 -7.05 -7.38
CA VAL A 217 -3.06 -5.89 -8.22
C VAL A 217 -2.52 -4.81 -7.30
N THR A 218 -1.21 -4.60 -7.38
CA THR A 218 -0.50 -3.60 -6.57
C THR A 218 0.01 -2.44 -7.43
N GLU A 219 0.09 -2.63 -8.75
CA GLU A 219 0.57 -1.63 -9.69
C GLU A 219 -0.58 -0.95 -10.43
N PHE A 220 -0.58 0.38 -10.39
CA PHE A 220 -1.58 1.21 -11.05
C PHE A 220 -0.86 2.34 -11.80
N LYS A 221 -1.14 2.49 -13.09
CA LYS A 221 -0.52 3.51 -13.95
C LYS A 221 -0.86 4.93 -13.51
N THR A 222 -2.11 5.15 -13.09
CA THR A 222 -2.58 6.47 -12.67
C THR A 222 -2.44 6.62 -11.16
N PRO A 223 -1.88 7.72 -10.64
CA PRO A 223 -1.87 7.97 -9.21
C PRO A 223 -3.30 8.23 -8.69
N ILE A 224 -3.53 7.92 -7.42
CA ILE A 224 -4.86 8.07 -6.79
C ILE A 224 -5.38 9.50 -6.91
N ASP A 225 -4.50 10.49 -6.74
CA ASP A 225 -4.88 11.91 -6.81
C ASP A 225 -5.38 12.34 -8.18
N GLU A 226 -4.75 11.85 -9.26
CA GLU A 226 -5.15 12.21 -10.62
C GLU A 226 -6.48 11.55 -11.00
N GLU A 227 -6.63 10.26 -10.65
CA GLU A 227 -7.89 9.54 -10.88
C GLU A 227 -9.04 10.16 -10.06
N ALA A 228 -8.81 10.49 -8.79
CA ALA A 228 -9.80 11.11 -7.92
C ALA A 228 -10.24 12.48 -8.44
N ARG A 229 -9.32 13.29 -8.96
CA ARG A 229 -9.66 14.57 -9.61
C ARG A 229 -10.55 14.35 -10.82
N SER A 230 -10.20 13.41 -11.69
CA SER A 230 -11.02 13.10 -12.87
C SER A 230 -12.42 12.64 -12.49
N ARG A 231 -12.55 11.76 -11.48
CA ARG A 231 -13.87 11.28 -10.99
C ARG A 231 -14.67 12.41 -10.35
N ALA A 232 -14.03 13.25 -9.53
CA ALA A 232 -14.68 14.37 -8.86
C ALA A 232 -15.25 15.42 -9.83
N LEU A 233 -14.53 15.72 -10.91
CA LEU A 233 -15.01 16.62 -11.96
C LEU A 233 -16.18 16.02 -12.78
N ALA A 234 -16.28 14.70 -12.82
CA ALA A 234 -17.35 13.99 -13.50
C ALA A 234 -18.65 13.90 -12.66
N THR A 235 -18.57 14.13 -11.35
CA THR A 235 -19.71 14.00 -10.45
C THR A 235 -20.82 15.02 -10.76
N PRO A 236 -22.11 14.62 -10.77
CA PRO A 236 -23.23 15.53 -11.03
C PRO A 236 -23.28 16.74 -10.11
N LEU A 237 -22.96 16.56 -8.82
CA LEU A 237 -22.94 17.65 -7.84
C LEU A 237 -21.92 18.73 -8.23
N TYR A 238 -20.70 18.35 -8.60
CA TYR A 238 -19.67 19.30 -9.04
C TYR A 238 -20.13 20.08 -10.28
N ARG A 239 -20.65 19.37 -11.29
CA ARG A 239 -21.16 19.98 -12.52
C ARG A 239 -22.31 20.96 -12.26
N GLN A 240 -23.22 20.62 -11.36
CA GLN A 240 -24.32 21.50 -10.98
C GLN A 240 -23.82 22.79 -10.34
N GLN A 241 -22.88 22.72 -9.39
CA GLN A 241 -22.31 23.91 -8.77
C GLN A 241 -21.50 24.75 -9.76
N ARG A 242 -20.80 24.11 -10.69
CA ARG A 242 -20.07 24.78 -11.76
C ARG A 242 -21.02 25.58 -12.66
N THR A 243 -22.14 24.99 -13.05
CA THR A 243 -23.18 25.67 -13.83
C THR A 243 -23.79 26.85 -13.06
N ALA A 244 -24.05 26.69 -11.76
CA ALA A 244 -24.57 27.76 -10.91
C ALA A 244 -23.59 28.92 -10.74
N LEU A 245 -22.27 28.66 -10.71
CA LEU A 245 -21.26 29.71 -10.74
C LEU A 245 -21.21 30.38 -12.13
N ALA A 246 -21.24 29.60 -13.20
CA ALA A 246 -21.20 30.11 -14.57
C ALA A 246 -22.39 31.02 -14.90
N SER A 247 -23.59 30.72 -14.38
CA SER A 247 -24.77 31.57 -14.61
C SER A 247 -24.60 32.97 -14.01
N VAL A 248 -24.02 33.08 -12.82
CA VAL A 248 -23.77 34.38 -12.16
C VAL A 248 -22.55 35.07 -12.77
N ALA A 249 -21.54 34.32 -13.19
CA ALA A 249 -20.34 34.85 -13.84
C ALA A 249 -20.68 35.67 -15.10
N GLY A 250 -21.73 35.30 -15.83
CA GLY A 250 -22.21 36.03 -17.01
C GLY A 250 -22.67 37.46 -16.71
N ALA A 251 -23.07 37.77 -15.48
CA ALA A 251 -23.42 39.14 -15.07
C ALA A 251 -22.18 40.00 -14.75
N ILE A 252 -21.03 39.37 -14.45
CA ILE A 252 -19.85 40.04 -13.89
C ILE A 252 -18.77 40.25 -14.96
N TRP A 253 -18.39 39.17 -15.65
CA TRP A 253 -17.25 39.17 -16.57
C TRP A 253 -17.70 39.16 -18.04
N ARG A 254 -16.92 39.83 -18.89
CA ARG A 254 -17.12 39.78 -20.36
C ARG A 254 -16.85 38.38 -20.92
N ASP A 255 -15.89 37.67 -20.34
CA ASP A 255 -15.63 36.26 -20.60
C ASP A 255 -15.90 35.44 -19.33
N PRO A 256 -17.16 35.00 -19.11
CA PRO A 256 -17.52 34.22 -17.93
C PRO A 256 -16.86 32.84 -17.93
N THR A 257 -16.62 32.24 -19.10
CA THR A 257 -16.00 30.91 -19.21
C THR A 257 -14.52 30.97 -18.79
N GLY A 258 -13.78 31.97 -19.25
CA GLY A 258 -12.38 32.18 -18.86
C GLY A 258 -12.23 32.50 -17.37
N ALA A 259 -13.14 33.30 -16.79
CA ALA A 259 -13.14 33.60 -15.37
C ALA A 259 -13.38 32.35 -14.50
N VAL A 260 -14.38 31.54 -14.85
CA VAL A 260 -14.64 30.26 -14.17
C VAL A 260 -13.47 29.29 -14.35
N GLY A 261 -12.86 29.23 -15.53
CA GLY A 261 -11.67 28.41 -15.79
C GLY A 261 -10.49 28.75 -14.86
N LYS A 262 -10.16 30.04 -14.71
CA LYS A 262 -9.11 30.48 -13.76
C LYS A 262 -9.42 30.11 -12.32
N ILE A 263 -10.68 30.19 -11.92
CA ILE A 263 -11.13 29.77 -10.59
C ILE A 263 -10.92 28.26 -10.40
N GLU A 264 -11.30 27.44 -11.38
CA GLU A 264 -11.11 25.99 -11.35
C GLU A 264 -9.62 25.62 -11.32
N GLU A 265 -8.75 26.35 -12.03
CA GLU A 265 -7.30 26.17 -11.95
C GLU A 265 -6.74 26.42 -10.54
N LEU A 266 -7.24 27.45 -9.85
CA LEU A 266 -6.84 27.73 -8.46
C LEU A 266 -7.32 26.63 -7.51
N LEU A 267 -8.55 26.13 -7.69
CA LEU A 267 -9.04 24.97 -6.94
C LEU A 267 -8.16 23.73 -7.19
N ALA A 268 -7.77 23.48 -8.44
CA ALA A 268 -6.89 22.37 -8.80
C ALA A 268 -5.46 22.50 -8.24
N LYS A 269 -4.98 23.74 -8.04
CA LYS A 269 -3.72 24.07 -7.35
C LYS A 269 -3.83 23.96 -5.81
N GLY A 270 -5.02 23.69 -5.29
CA GLY A 270 -5.25 23.46 -3.85
C GLY A 270 -5.63 24.70 -3.05
N PHE A 271 -5.97 25.83 -3.70
CA PHE A 271 -6.47 27.00 -2.98
C PHE A 271 -7.88 26.75 -2.46
N ALA A 272 -8.13 27.08 -1.19
CA ALA A 272 -9.46 26.94 -0.59
C ALA A 272 -10.48 27.84 -1.29
N GLY A 273 -11.66 27.31 -1.62
CA GLY A 273 -12.72 28.06 -2.30
C GLY A 273 -13.13 29.35 -1.57
N GLU A 274 -13.06 29.36 -0.23
CA GLU A 274 -13.30 30.56 0.57
C GLU A 274 -12.26 31.66 0.33
N ARG A 275 -10.97 31.30 0.22
CA ARG A 275 -9.90 32.26 -0.08
C ARG A 275 -10.05 32.84 -1.48
N ILE A 276 -10.41 32.01 -2.45
CA ILE A 276 -10.70 32.45 -3.81
C ILE A 276 -11.92 33.39 -3.80
N ALA A 277 -12.98 33.06 -3.06
CA ALA A 277 -14.18 33.90 -2.96
C ALA A 277 -13.90 35.27 -2.32
N ALA A 278 -13.05 35.32 -1.29
CA ALA A 278 -12.60 36.58 -0.71
C ALA A 278 -11.79 37.41 -1.72
N ALA A 279 -10.87 36.78 -2.46
CA ALA A 279 -10.09 37.45 -3.49
C ALA A 279 -10.95 38.00 -4.65
N VAL A 280 -11.95 37.24 -5.10
CA VAL A 280 -12.93 37.69 -6.12
C VAL A 280 -13.77 38.86 -5.61
N THR A 281 -14.11 38.87 -4.32
CA THR A 281 -14.88 39.98 -3.71
C THR A 281 -14.05 41.26 -3.65
N ASN A 282 -12.75 41.14 -3.37
CA ASN A 282 -11.84 42.28 -3.24
C ASN A 282 -11.40 42.84 -4.59
N ASP A 283 -11.10 41.97 -5.56
CA ASP A 283 -10.68 42.37 -6.90
C ASP A 283 -11.24 41.42 -7.98
N PRO A 284 -12.50 41.63 -8.42
CA PRO A 284 -13.09 40.80 -9.46
C PRO A 284 -12.44 41.01 -10.83
N ALA A 285 -11.73 42.13 -11.06
CA ALA A 285 -11.07 42.42 -12.33
C ALA A 285 -9.82 41.55 -12.57
N ALA A 286 -9.17 41.06 -11.51
CA ALA A 286 -8.05 40.11 -11.60
C ALA A 286 -8.43 38.79 -12.29
N TYR A 287 -9.71 38.40 -12.20
CA TYR A 287 -10.22 37.14 -12.74
C TYR A 287 -10.71 37.29 -14.19
N GLY A 288 -10.99 38.51 -14.64
CA GLY A 288 -11.36 38.80 -16.03
C GLY A 288 -11.84 40.24 -16.20
N ALA A 289 -11.92 40.70 -17.45
CA ALA A 289 -12.46 42.03 -17.75
C ALA A 289 -13.94 42.11 -17.33
N LEU A 290 -14.28 43.09 -16.50
CA LEU A 290 -15.66 43.30 -16.04
C LEU A 290 -16.56 43.83 -17.15
N ARG A 291 -17.85 43.47 -17.08
CA ARG A 291 -18.90 44.04 -17.93
C ARG A 291 -19.10 45.53 -17.66
N GLY A 292 -19.59 46.26 -18.66
CA GLY A 292 -19.71 47.71 -18.62
C GLY A 292 -18.38 48.48 -18.57
N SER A 293 -18.49 49.78 -18.25
CA SER A 293 -17.41 50.76 -18.19
C SER A 293 -17.46 51.53 -16.87
N ASP A 294 -16.30 51.83 -16.30
CA ASP A 294 -16.15 52.68 -15.09
C ASP A 294 -15.56 54.06 -15.42
N ARG A 295 -15.51 54.42 -16.71
CA ARG A 295 -15.09 55.77 -17.12
C ARG A 295 -16.11 56.78 -16.59
N LEU A 296 -15.63 57.92 -16.06
CA LEU A 296 -16.47 58.99 -15.53
C LEU A 296 -17.55 59.44 -16.52
N MET A 297 -17.23 59.50 -17.81
CA MET A 297 -18.17 59.86 -18.88
C MET A 297 -19.25 58.81 -19.13
N ASP A 298 -18.96 57.52 -18.88
CA ASP A 298 -19.87 56.40 -19.15
C ASP A 298 -20.77 56.07 -17.94
N ARG A 299 -20.49 56.68 -16.77
CA ARG A 299 -21.13 56.34 -15.49
C ARG A 299 -22.64 56.61 -15.46
N MET A 300 -23.11 57.60 -16.21
CA MET A 300 -24.55 57.91 -16.37
C MET A 300 -25.19 57.20 -17.58
N LEU A 301 -24.41 56.45 -18.36
CA LEU A 301 -24.85 55.75 -19.56
C LEU A 301 -25.15 54.26 -19.27
N ALA A 302 -25.65 53.54 -20.28
CA ALA A 302 -25.95 52.11 -20.18
C ALA A 302 -24.75 51.29 -19.71
N PHE A 303 -23.54 51.61 -20.18
CA PHE A 303 -22.31 50.92 -19.78
C PHE A 303 -21.93 51.13 -18.31
N GLY A 304 -22.26 52.29 -17.71
CA GLY A 304 -22.08 52.54 -16.28
C GLY A 304 -23.07 51.76 -15.41
N ARG A 305 -24.31 51.60 -15.88
CA ARG A 305 -25.32 50.74 -15.23
C ARG A 305 -24.91 49.27 -15.27
N GLU A 306 -24.44 48.79 -16.42
CA GLU A 306 -23.92 47.42 -16.59
C GLU A 306 -22.73 47.13 -15.65
N ARG A 307 -21.85 48.12 -15.44
CA ARG A 307 -20.75 48.01 -14.46
C ARG A 307 -21.27 47.92 -13.03
N LYS A 308 -22.29 48.70 -12.67
CA LYS A 308 -22.89 48.66 -11.33
C LYS A 308 -23.57 47.31 -11.06
N GLU A 309 -24.31 46.78 -12.03
CA GLU A 309 -24.93 45.45 -11.96
C GLU A 309 -23.88 44.34 -11.82
N ALA A 310 -22.78 44.43 -12.58
CA ALA A 310 -21.66 43.50 -12.47
C ALA A 310 -21.09 43.47 -11.04
N LEU A 311 -20.88 44.62 -10.41
CA LEU A 311 -20.39 44.69 -9.02
C LEU A 311 -21.43 44.20 -8.00
N GLN A 312 -22.72 44.43 -8.23
CA GLN A 312 -23.79 43.94 -7.36
C GLN A 312 -23.95 42.41 -7.39
N ALA A 313 -23.56 41.76 -8.49
CA ALA A 313 -23.59 40.31 -8.62
C ALA A 313 -22.40 39.59 -7.93
N VAL A 314 -21.33 40.33 -7.56
CA VAL A 314 -20.10 39.75 -6.97
C VAL A 314 -20.37 38.97 -5.67
N PRO A 315 -21.17 39.45 -4.69
CA PRO A 315 -21.46 38.69 -3.48
C PRO A 315 -22.14 37.34 -3.74
N GLU A 316 -23.05 37.29 -4.74
CA GLU A 316 -23.67 36.03 -5.13
C GLU A 316 -22.66 35.08 -5.76
N ALA A 317 -21.79 35.57 -6.66
CA ALA A 317 -20.73 34.76 -7.25
C ALA A 317 -19.77 34.21 -6.18
N ALA A 318 -19.44 35.01 -5.17
CA ALA A 318 -18.65 34.56 -4.03
C ALA A 318 -19.35 33.44 -3.24
N ALA A 319 -20.67 33.52 -3.05
CA ALA A 319 -21.45 32.45 -2.41
C ALA A 319 -21.46 31.16 -3.25
N ARG A 320 -21.69 31.26 -4.57
CA ARG A 320 -21.64 30.10 -5.50
C ARG A 320 -20.26 29.47 -5.54
N LEU A 321 -19.21 30.28 -5.50
CA LEU A 321 -17.83 29.83 -5.44
C LEU A 321 -17.50 29.06 -4.16
N ARG A 322 -17.98 29.52 -3.00
CA ARG A 322 -17.83 28.77 -1.74
C ARG A 322 -18.53 27.40 -1.83
N ALA A 323 -19.73 27.36 -2.41
CA ALA A 323 -20.47 26.12 -2.63
C ALA A 323 -19.73 25.17 -3.59
N LEU A 324 -19.19 25.68 -4.70
CA LEU A 324 -18.37 24.91 -5.65
C LEU A 324 -17.11 24.37 -4.99
N GLY A 325 -16.38 25.21 -4.26
CA GLY A 325 -15.14 24.81 -3.57
C GLY A 325 -15.39 23.74 -2.50
N SER A 326 -16.46 23.89 -1.72
CA SER A 326 -16.88 22.88 -0.73
C SER A 326 -17.26 21.56 -1.40
N ALA A 327 -18.07 21.61 -2.46
CA ALA A 327 -18.44 20.43 -3.23
C ALA A 327 -17.21 19.73 -3.82
N TYR A 328 -16.29 20.49 -4.42
CA TYR A 328 -15.06 19.94 -4.99
C TYR A 328 -14.22 19.20 -3.95
N VAL A 329 -13.94 19.83 -2.80
CA VAL A 329 -13.11 19.22 -1.74
C VAL A 329 -13.78 17.97 -1.16
N ASN A 330 -15.09 18.03 -0.89
CA ASN A 330 -15.83 16.90 -0.31
C ASN A 330 -15.86 15.71 -1.28
N VAL A 331 -16.20 15.96 -2.55
CA VAL A 331 -16.24 14.93 -3.58
C VAL A 331 -14.84 14.37 -3.84
N LEU A 332 -13.81 15.23 -3.97
CA LEU A 332 -12.43 14.79 -4.19
C LEU A 332 -11.91 13.89 -3.05
N ASN A 333 -12.20 14.26 -1.80
CA ASN A 333 -11.80 13.45 -0.65
C ASN A 333 -12.55 12.11 -0.61
N ALA A 334 -13.84 12.10 -0.91
CA ALA A 334 -14.63 10.88 -1.00
C ALA A 334 -14.09 9.95 -2.11
N GLU A 335 -13.79 10.49 -3.29
CA GLU A 335 -13.23 9.72 -4.41
C GLU A 335 -11.83 9.18 -4.10
N ARG A 336 -10.97 9.97 -3.43
CA ARG A 336 -9.65 9.49 -2.95
C ARG A 336 -9.79 8.27 -2.04
N GLN A 337 -10.72 8.33 -1.09
CA GLN A 337 -10.98 7.22 -0.17
C GLN A 337 -11.54 6.01 -0.92
N ALA A 338 -12.53 6.22 -1.80
CA ALA A 338 -13.11 5.17 -2.61
C ALA A 338 -12.07 4.45 -3.47
N ILE A 339 -11.22 5.19 -4.18
CA ILE A 339 -10.14 4.63 -5.01
C ILE A 339 -9.11 3.91 -4.14
N ALA A 340 -8.72 4.47 -2.99
CA ALA A 340 -7.79 3.80 -2.08
C ALA A 340 -8.35 2.47 -1.57
N GLU A 341 -9.64 2.42 -1.22
CA GLU A 341 -10.32 1.18 -0.83
C GLU A 341 -10.44 0.18 -1.98
N GLU A 342 -10.81 0.64 -3.18
CA GLU A 342 -10.85 -0.18 -4.40
C GLU A 342 -9.49 -0.85 -4.64
N ARG A 343 -8.39 -0.08 -4.60
CA ARG A 343 -7.02 -0.59 -4.81
C ARG A 343 -6.57 -1.50 -3.68
N ARG A 344 -6.89 -1.18 -2.42
CA ARG A 344 -6.62 -2.06 -1.28
C ARG A 344 -7.30 -3.42 -1.45
N ARG A 345 -8.56 -3.43 -1.90
CA ARG A 345 -9.29 -4.68 -2.17
C ARG A 345 -8.72 -5.44 -3.36
N MET A 346 -8.33 -4.74 -4.43
CA MET A 346 -7.69 -5.37 -5.59
C MET A 346 -6.31 -5.99 -5.27
N ALA A 347 -5.64 -5.54 -4.21
CA ALA A 347 -4.41 -6.14 -3.71
C ALA A 347 -4.62 -7.50 -3.03
N VAL A 348 -5.87 -7.91 -2.77
CA VAL A 348 -6.19 -9.26 -2.27
C VAL A 348 -6.15 -10.24 -3.44
N ALA A 349 -5.19 -11.17 -3.41
CA ALA A 349 -5.16 -12.29 -4.34
C ALA A 349 -6.30 -13.28 -4.00
N ILE A 350 -6.95 -13.84 -5.01
CA ILE A 350 -7.81 -15.00 -4.85
C ILE A 350 -6.93 -16.24 -5.06
N PRO A 351 -6.72 -17.06 -4.01
CA PRO A 351 -5.91 -18.28 -4.11
C PRO A 351 -6.45 -19.20 -5.21
N GLY A 352 -5.58 -19.98 -5.85
CA GLY A 352 -6.03 -21.08 -6.70
C GLY A 352 -6.51 -22.27 -5.87
N LEU A 353 -7.26 -23.15 -6.51
CA LEU A 353 -7.68 -24.44 -5.94
C LEU A 353 -6.73 -25.54 -6.42
N SER A 354 -6.49 -26.54 -5.59
CA SER A 354 -5.84 -27.77 -6.01
C SER A 354 -6.68 -28.46 -7.08
N LYS A 355 -6.05 -29.30 -7.93
CA LYS A 355 -6.76 -30.03 -8.99
C LYS A 355 -7.93 -30.86 -8.43
N VAL A 356 -7.73 -31.47 -7.26
CA VAL A 356 -8.76 -32.27 -6.58
C VAL A 356 -9.92 -31.39 -6.11
N ALA A 357 -9.64 -30.22 -5.54
CA ALA A 357 -10.66 -29.26 -5.14
C ALA A 357 -11.42 -28.67 -6.34
N GLU A 358 -10.73 -28.45 -7.47
CA GLU A 358 -11.34 -28.00 -8.73
C GLU A 358 -12.29 -29.05 -9.31
N GLU A 359 -11.89 -30.33 -9.34
CA GLU A 359 -12.76 -31.45 -9.77
C GLU A 359 -14.01 -31.59 -8.89
N VAL A 360 -13.88 -31.41 -7.58
CA VAL A 360 -15.02 -31.38 -6.66
C VAL A 360 -15.94 -30.19 -6.96
N LEU A 361 -15.38 -29.00 -7.18
CA LEU A 361 -16.16 -27.82 -7.53
C LEU A 361 -16.92 -28.02 -8.86
N MET A 362 -16.31 -28.66 -9.85
CA MET A 362 -16.95 -29.01 -11.11
C MET A 362 -18.12 -29.97 -10.91
N ARG A 363 -17.94 -31.02 -10.09
CA ARG A 363 -19.02 -31.96 -9.75
C ARG A 363 -20.19 -31.26 -9.06
N LEU A 364 -19.93 -30.44 -8.06
CA LEU A 364 -20.95 -29.62 -7.39
C LEU A 364 -21.66 -28.69 -8.39
N THR A 365 -20.92 -28.11 -9.34
CA THR A 365 -21.50 -27.24 -10.36
C THR A 365 -22.46 -27.99 -11.27
N VAL A 366 -22.12 -29.20 -11.68
CA VAL A 366 -23.00 -30.07 -12.49
C VAL A 366 -24.23 -30.49 -11.67
N GLU A 367 -24.04 -30.88 -10.42
CA GLU A 367 -25.13 -31.28 -9.52
C GLU A 367 -26.14 -30.15 -9.30
N VAL A 368 -25.68 -28.94 -9.01
CA VAL A 368 -26.55 -27.75 -8.83
C VAL A 368 -27.33 -27.42 -10.11
N LYS A 369 -26.72 -27.61 -11.29
CA LYS A 369 -27.41 -27.43 -12.57
C LYS A 369 -28.49 -28.49 -12.79
N ASN A 370 -28.26 -29.72 -12.36
CA ASN A 370 -29.22 -30.82 -12.51
C ASN A 370 -30.35 -30.78 -11.46
N ASN A 371 -30.07 -30.27 -10.25
CA ASN A 371 -31.00 -30.24 -9.10
C ASN A 371 -31.74 -28.90 -8.96
N GLY A 372 -31.95 -28.15 -10.05
CA GLY A 372 -32.74 -26.91 -10.04
C GLY A 372 -32.18 -25.80 -9.14
N HIS A 373 -30.85 -25.63 -9.13
CA HIS A 373 -30.12 -24.63 -8.33
C HIS A 373 -30.08 -24.87 -6.80
N THR A 374 -30.41 -26.08 -6.35
CA THR A 374 -30.29 -26.47 -4.94
C THR A 374 -29.09 -27.40 -4.72
N LEU A 375 -28.27 -27.11 -3.71
CA LEU A 375 -27.19 -28.01 -3.28
C LEU A 375 -27.80 -29.14 -2.45
N SER A 376 -27.46 -30.40 -2.75
CA SER A 376 -27.93 -31.54 -1.95
C SER A 376 -27.13 -31.68 -0.65
N THR A 377 -27.67 -32.43 0.31
CA THR A 377 -27.01 -32.81 1.57
C THR A 377 -25.70 -33.58 1.38
N SER A 378 -25.42 -34.13 0.20
CA SER A 378 -24.13 -34.79 -0.12
C SER A 378 -22.98 -33.79 -0.28
N ALA A 379 -23.27 -32.50 -0.49
CA ALA A 379 -22.27 -31.43 -0.45
C ALA A 379 -21.74 -31.14 0.97
N ALA A 380 -22.37 -31.70 2.01
CA ALA A 380 -21.98 -31.52 3.41
C ALA A 380 -20.81 -32.42 3.85
N SER A 381 -20.38 -33.39 3.03
CA SER A 381 -19.24 -34.28 3.35
C SER A 381 -18.02 -33.98 2.48
N LEU A 382 -17.60 -32.71 2.43
CA LEU A 382 -16.32 -32.35 1.82
C LEU A 382 -15.16 -32.87 2.68
N ASP A 383 -14.12 -33.35 2.00
CA ASP A 383 -12.85 -33.67 2.66
C ASP A 383 -12.33 -32.44 3.42
N PRO A 384 -11.82 -32.60 4.67
CA PRO A 384 -11.34 -31.48 5.46
C PRO A 384 -10.28 -30.60 4.78
N SER A 385 -9.46 -31.14 3.87
CA SER A 385 -8.47 -30.38 3.11
C SER A 385 -9.14 -29.47 2.07
N ILE A 386 -10.04 -30.03 1.26
CA ILE A 386 -10.82 -29.30 0.24
C ILE A 386 -11.67 -28.20 0.88
N ARG A 387 -12.24 -28.49 2.06
CA ARG A 387 -12.97 -27.49 2.85
C ARG A 387 -12.10 -26.28 3.19
N ARG A 388 -10.87 -26.50 3.65
CA ARG A 388 -9.95 -25.40 3.99
C ARG A 388 -9.65 -24.53 2.76
N GLU A 389 -9.47 -25.14 1.60
CA GLU A 389 -9.27 -24.43 0.34
C GLU A 389 -10.49 -23.59 -0.06
N PHE A 390 -11.69 -24.19 0.01
CA PHE A 390 -12.95 -23.48 -0.28
C PHE A 390 -13.17 -22.32 0.70
N ASP A 391 -12.89 -22.51 1.98
CA ASP A 391 -12.96 -21.45 3.00
C ASP A 391 -11.96 -20.33 2.73
N ALA A 392 -10.74 -20.66 2.30
CA ALA A 392 -9.71 -19.68 1.96
C ALA A 392 -10.11 -18.84 0.74
N VAL A 393 -10.60 -19.48 -0.32
CA VAL A 393 -11.13 -18.80 -1.50
C VAL A 393 -12.36 -17.96 -1.14
N SER A 394 -13.31 -18.50 -0.38
CA SER A 394 -14.52 -17.79 0.05
C SER A 394 -14.18 -16.52 0.85
N ARG A 395 -13.23 -16.61 1.78
CA ARG A 395 -12.72 -15.46 2.55
C ARG A 395 -12.05 -14.42 1.65
N ALA A 396 -11.16 -14.85 0.75
CA ALA A 396 -10.49 -13.94 -0.19
C ALA A 396 -11.49 -13.23 -1.12
N LEU A 397 -12.56 -13.92 -1.54
CA LEU A 397 -13.64 -13.32 -2.32
C LEU A 397 -14.40 -12.28 -1.51
N ASP A 398 -14.72 -12.54 -0.25
CA ASP A 398 -15.39 -11.57 0.62
C ASP A 398 -14.51 -10.34 0.92
N GLU A 399 -13.20 -10.54 1.08
CA GLU A 399 -12.24 -9.45 1.30
C GLU A 399 -12.07 -8.58 0.05
N ARG A 400 -11.94 -9.21 -1.13
CA ARG A 400 -11.76 -8.49 -2.40
C ARG A 400 -13.06 -7.85 -2.88
N PHE A 401 -14.18 -8.57 -2.86
CA PHE A 401 -15.43 -8.13 -3.47
C PHE A 401 -16.43 -7.57 -2.46
N GLY A 402 -16.17 -7.67 -1.16
CA GLY A 402 -17.15 -7.39 -0.12
C GLY A 402 -17.98 -8.62 0.22
N ARG A 403 -18.45 -8.67 1.46
CA ARG A 403 -19.18 -9.81 2.02
C ARG A 403 -20.37 -10.19 1.14
N ASP A 404 -20.40 -11.44 0.70
CA ASP A 404 -21.44 -12.04 -0.15
C ASP A 404 -21.67 -11.35 -1.50
N ALA A 405 -20.73 -10.51 -1.97
CA ALA A 405 -20.90 -9.77 -3.21
C ALA A 405 -20.98 -10.68 -4.45
N ILE A 406 -20.26 -11.81 -4.44
CA ILE A 406 -20.32 -12.82 -5.51
C ILE A 406 -21.65 -13.60 -5.42
N LEU A 407 -22.06 -14.01 -4.22
CA LEU A 407 -23.37 -14.66 -3.98
C LEU A 407 -24.55 -13.82 -4.46
N ARG A 408 -24.57 -12.54 -4.10
CA ARG A 408 -25.64 -11.58 -4.43
C ARG A 408 -25.55 -11.03 -5.85
N GLN A 409 -24.47 -11.34 -6.57
CA GLN A 409 -24.20 -10.79 -7.89
C GLN A 409 -24.25 -9.26 -7.90
N ALA A 410 -23.50 -8.63 -6.99
CA ALA A 410 -23.41 -7.18 -6.88
C ALA A 410 -22.90 -6.53 -8.18
N LYS A 411 -23.52 -5.43 -8.62
CA LYS A 411 -23.25 -4.80 -9.93
C LYS A 411 -21.83 -4.22 -10.07
N ASP A 412 -21.21 -3.83 -8.97
CA ASP A 412 -19.91 -3.16 -8.88
C ASP A 412 -18.71 -4.12 -8.83
N ARG A 413 -18.93 -5.44 -8.79
CA ARG A 413 -17.87 -6.44 -8.67
C ARG A 413 -16.81 -6.38 -9.78
N ILE A 414 -17.23 -6.05 -11.00
CA ILE A 414 -16.34 -5.97 -12.18
C ILE A 414 -15.31 -4.83 -12.06
N ASN A 415 -15.62 -3.80 -11.26
CA ASN A 415 -14.70 -2.68 -11.02
C ASN A 415 -13.51 -3.09 -10.15
N ARG A 416 -13.61 -4.21 -9.43
CA ARG A 416 -12.56 -4.78 -8.58
C ARG A 416 -11.71 -5.84 -9.31
N VAL A 417 -11.89 -5.95 -10.62
CA VAL A 417 -11.15 -6.85 -11.51
C VAL A 417 -10.46 -6.02 -12.60
N PRO A 418 -9.14 -6.17 -12.79
CA PRO A 418 -8.43 -5.50 -13.88
C PRO A 418 -9.04 -5.85 -15.23
N PRO A 419 -9.08 -4.89 -16.19
CA PRO A 419 -9.60 -5.13 -17.53
C PRO A 419 -9.13 -6.44 -18.19
N PRO A 420 -7.83 -6.83 -18.18
CA PRO A 420 -7.39 -8.07 -18.84
C PRO A 420 -7.93 -9.36 -18.20
N HIS A 421 -8.44 -9.30 -16.96
CA HIS A 421 -8.93 -10.47 -16.23
C HIS A 421 -10.46 -10.53 -16.15
N ARG A 422 -11.19 -9.54 -16.68
CA ARG A 422 -12.66 -9.47 -16.58
C ARG A 422 -13.36 -10.65 -17.24
N THR A 423 -12.97 -11.00 -18.47
CA THR A 423 -13.56 -12.12 -19.21
C THR A 423 -13.33 -13.46 -18.51
N ALA A 424 -12.11 -13.69 -17.98
CA ALA A 424 -11.80 -14.89 -17.23
C ALA A 424 -12.60 -14.97 -15.93
N PHE A 425 -12.74 -13.84 -15.22
CA PHE A 425 -13.53 -13.77 -14.00
C PHE A 425 -15.02 -14.02 -14.25
N GLU A 426 -15.60 -13.44 -15.31
CA GLU A 426 -16.99 -13.68 -15.71
C GLU A 426 -17.24 -15.17 -15.99
N ALA A 427 -16.31 -15.85 -16.68
CA ALA A 427 -16.41 -17.28 -16.97
C ALA A 427 -16.37 -18.16 -15.70
N MET A 428 -15.72 -17.71 -14.64
CA MET A 428 -15.62 -18.44 -13.36
C MET A 428 -16.74 -18.06 -12.37
N GLN A 429 -17.52 -17.02 -12.63
CA GLN A 429 -18.38 -16.39 -11.63
C GLN A 429 -19.42 -17.35 -11.04
N ASP A 430 -20.05 -18.16 -11.89
CA ASP A 430 -21.05 -19.15 -11.45
C ASP A 430 -20.43 -20.23 -10.56
N ARG A 431 -19.21 -20.67 -10.87
CA ARG A 431 -18.47 -21.65 -10.06
C ARG A 431 -18.10 -21.07 -8.70
N LEU A 432 -17.62 -19.83 -8.67
CA LEU A 432 -17.28 -19.13 -7.41
C LEU A 432 -18.51 -18.90 -6.54
N LYS A 433 -19.67 -18.64 -7.14
CA LYS A 433 -20.95 -18.54 -6.42
C LYS A 433 -21.31 -19.87 -5.76
N ILE A 434 -21.20 -20.98 -6.49
CA ILE A 434 -21.49 -22.33 -5.98
C ILE A 434 -20.53 -22.71 -4.86
N LEU A 435 -19.24 -22.37 -5.00
CA LEU A 435 -18.24 -22.54 -3.93
C LEU A 435 -18.66 -21.80 -2.65
N GLN A 436 -19.03 -20.52 -2.75
CA GLN A 436 -19.49 -19.76 -1.58
C GLN A 436 -20.79 -20.33 -0.99
N GLN A 437 -21.73 -20.81 -1.82
CA GLN A 437 -22.95 -21.46 -1.33
C GLN A 437 -22.64 -22.74 -0.53
N ALA A 438 -21.73 -23.58 -1.02
CA ALA A 438 -21.29 -24.80 -0.34
C ALA A 438 -20.70 -24.49 1.05
N VAL A 439 -19.78 -23.52 1.12
CA VAL A 439 -19.17 -23.06 2.38
C VAL A 439 -20.23 -22.54 3.37
N ARG A 440 -21.20 -21.74 2.90
CA ARG A 440 -22.24 -21.19 3.77
C ARG A 440 -23.19 -22.26 4.30
N MET A 441 -23.56 -23.24 3.46
CA MET A 441 -24.45 -24.33 3.86
C MET A 441 -23.79 -25.20 4.95
N GLU A 442 -22.53 -25.56 4.76
CA GLU A 442 -21.78 -26.33 5.75
C GLU A 442 -21.57 -25.57 7.07
N SER A 443 -21.26 -24.27 7.00
CA SER A 443 -21.16 -23.45 8.22
C SER A 443 -22.48 -23.42 9.01
N SER A 444 -23.62 -23.45 8.30
CA SER A 444 -24.94 -23.50 8.92
C SER A 444 -25.21 -24.85 9.56
N ASP A 445 -24.88 -25.95 8.88
CA ASP A 445 -25.02 -27.31 9.41
C ASP A 445 -24.15 -27.55 10.65
N ARG A 446 -22.94 -26.99 10.68
CA ARG A 446 -22.07 -27.03 11.86
C ARG A 446 -22.67 -26.26 13.03
N ILE A 447 -23.18 -25.06 12.80
CA ILE A 447 -23.85 -24.27 13.85
C ILE A 447 -25.07 -25.04 14.39
N ILE A 448 -25.86 -25.66 13.52
CA ILE A 448 -27.02 -26.48 13.92
C ILE A 448 -26.57 -27.71 14.72
N SER A 449 -25.50 -28.39 14.29
CA SER A 449 -24.95 -29.57 14.97
C SER A 449 -24.35 -29.23 16.34
N GLU A 450 -23.60 -28.13 16.45
CA GLU A 450 -23.07 -27.63 17.72
C GLU A 450 -24.20 -27.22 18.67
N ARG A 451 -25.27 -26.59 18.17
CA ARG A 451 -26.48 -26.31 18.96
C ARG A 451 -27.16 -27.58 19.45
N ARG A 452 -27.32 -28.60 18.60
CA ARG A 452 -27.89 -29.90 18.97
C ARG A 452 -27.05 -30.60 20.04
N GLN A 453 -25.72 -30.59 19.92
CA GLN A 453 -24.82 -31.14 20.94
C GLN A 453 -24.92 -30.38 22.27
N ARG A 454 -24.99 -29.05 22.26
CA ARG A 454 -25.17 -28.25 23.48
C ARG A 454 -26.52 -28.53 24.17
N THR A 455 -27.59 -28.70 23.39
CA THR A 455 -28.90 -29.08 23.93
C THR A 455 -28.89 -30.51 24.48
N ALA A 456 -28.26 -31.47 23.79
CA ALA A 456 -28.12 -32.85 24.24
C ALA A 456 -27.27 -32.96 25.53
N ASN A 457 -26.21 -32.16 25.65
CA ASN A 457 -25.37 -32.12 26.85
C ASN A 457 -26.08 -31.43 28.04
N ARG A 458 -27.00 -30.48 27.78
CA ARG A 458 -27.87 -29.89 28.81
C ARG A 458 -28.93 -30.87 29.32
N GLY A 459 -29.50 -31.69 28.43
CA GLY A 459 -30.48 -32.71 28.82
C GLY A 459 -29.89 -33.87 29.63
N ARG A 460 -28.58 -34.14 29.48
CA ARG A 460 -27.88 -35.25 30.16
C ARG A 460 -27.26 -34.86 31.51
N GLY A 461 -27.38 -33.59 31.92
CA GLY A 461 -26.86 -33.08 33.20
C GLY A 461 -27.95 -32.84 34.27
N VAL A 462 -29.19 -33.26 34.03
CA VAL A 462 -30.32 -33.11 34.95
C VAL A 462 -30.72 -34.45 35.62
N ASP A 463 -30.12 -35.56 35.21
CA ASP A 463 -30.24 -36.85 35.90
C ASP A 463 -28.93 -37.18 36.65
N LEU A 464 -28.67 -36.45 37.74
CA LEU A 464 -27.83 -36.90 38.87
C LEU A 464 -28.40 -36.35 40.18
#